data_AF-A0A7J9A9Z2-F1
#
_entry.id   AF-A0A7J9A9Z2-F1
#
_cell.length_a   1.000
_cell.length_b   1.000
_cell.length_c   1.000
_cell.angle_alpha   90.00
_cell.angle_beta   90.00
_cell.angle_gamma   90.00
#
_symmetry.space_group_name_H-M   'P 1'
#
loop_
_entity.id
_entity.type
_entity.pdbx_description
1 polymer ?
#
loop_
_entity_poly.entity_id
_entity_poly.type
_entity_poly.pdbx_seq_one_letter_code
_entity_poly.pdbx_strand_id
1 'polypeptide(L)'
;MKFLMNGCLLLATADGSTIEMVEEIGQDNMFLFGAKAHEVVALRKKGPTLKVPLQFSRVVRMIRDGHFGFEDYFKSLCDKIEGTSDYFLLGADFMSYLEAQAAADKAFIDEERWTKMSILSAAGSGRFSSDRTIQEYAENTWDIQPCRCPF
;
A
#
# COMPACT_ATOMS: atom_id res chain seq x y z
N MET A 1 -3.41 -9.49 3.58
CA MET A 1 -3.88 -10.86 3.89
C MET A 1 -5.23 -10.84 4.60
N LYS A 2 -5.33 -10.43 5.89
CA LYS A 2 -6.62 -10.41 6.62
C LYS A 2 -7.75 -9.67 5.89
N PHE A 3 -7.47 -8.46 5.41
CA PHE A 3 -8.41 -7.67 4.62
C PHE A 3 -8.83 -8.39 3.33
N LEU A 4 -7.84 -8.91 2.58
CA LEU A 4 -8.06 -9.65 1.35
C LEU A 4 -9.00 -10.86 1.55
N MET A 5 -8.77 -11.65 2.62
CA MET A 5 -9.63 -12.80 2.97
C MET A 5 -11.08 -12.42 3.28
N ASN A 6 -11.32 -11.19 3.72
CA ASN A 6 -12.66 -10.66 3.99
C ASN A 6 -13.23 -9.87 2.78
N GLY A 7 -12.62 -10.01 1.60
CA GLY A 7 -13.06 -9.33 0.38
C GLY A 7 -12.82 -7.81 0.37
N CYS A 8 -11.98 -7.29 1.27
CA CYS A 8 -11.61 -5.89 1.26
C CYS A 8 -10.61 -5.63 0.12
N LEU A 9 -10.93 -4.67 -0.75
CA LEU A 9 -10.06 -4.21 -1.82
C LEU A 9 -8.95 -3.34 -1.26
N LEU A 10 -7.74 -3.51 -1.81
CA LEU A 10 -6.54 -2.87 -1.29
C LEU A 10 -6.09 -1.75 -2.21
N LEU A 11 -5.71 -0.62 -1.60
CA LEU A 11 -4.96 0.46 -2.21
C LEU A 11 -3.58 0.48 -1.56
N ALA A 12 -2.53 0.21 -2.32
CA ALA A 12 -1.21 -0.04 -1.75
C ALA A 12 -0.06 0.24 -2.73
N THR A 13 1.15 0.35 -2.19
CA THR A 13 2.39 0.34 -2.96
C THR A 13 2.73 -1.06 -3.45
N ALA A 14 3.51 -1.14 -4.55
CA ALA A 14 3.99 -2.41 -5.09
C ALA A 14 5.26 -2.90 -4.36
N ASP A 15 5.12 -3.27 -3.08
CA ASP A 15 6.19 -3.72 -2.20
C ASP A 15 5.80 -4.93 -1.31
N GLY A 16 6.79 -5.79 -1.06
CA GLY A 16 6.63 -6.96 -0.18
C GLY A 16 5.44 -7.83 -0.56
N SER A 17 4.53 -8.04 0.39
CA SER A 17 3.40 -8.97 0.23
C SER A 17 2.35 -8.53 -0.80
N THR A 18 2.34 -7.27 -1.26
CA THR A 18 1.37 -6.83 -2.27
C THR A 18 1.68 -7.40 -3.65
N ILE A 19 2.96 -7.67 -3.94
CA ILE A 19 3.39 -8.33 -5.18
C ILE A 19 2.79 -9.74 -5.23
N GLU A 20 2.95 -10.52 -4.15
CA GLU A 20 2.36 -11.85 -4.04
C GLU A 20 0.83 -11.79 -4.09
N MET A 21 0.19 -10.78 -3.49
CA MET A 21 -1.27 -10.62 -3.58
C MET A 21 -1.73 -10.38 -5.01
N VAL A 22 -1.02 -9.54 -5.77
CA VAL A 22 -1.34 -9.27 -7.18
C VAL A 22 -1.17 -10.52 -8.05
N GLU A 23 -0.19 -11.38 -7.77
CA GLU A 23 -0.03 -12.67 -8.47
C GLU A 23 -1.25 -13.58 -8.27
N GLU A 24 -1.81 -13.61 -7.07
CA GLU A 24 -2.92 -14.51 -6.73
C GLU A 24 -4.29 -13.99 -7.17
N ILE A 25 -4.55 -12.68 -6.98
CA ILE A 25 -5.87 -12.10 -7.24
C ILE A 25 -5.96 -11.41 -8.60
N GLY A 26 -4.83 -11.17 -9.27
CA GLY A 26 -4.74 -10.39 -10.51
C GLY A 26 -4.69 -8.88 -10.28
N GLN A 27 -3.92 -8.19 -11.12
CA GLN A 27 -3.67 -6.75 -10.99
C GLN A 27 -4.96 -5.90 -11.08
N ASP A 28 -5.96 -6.36 -11.84
CA ASP A 28 -7.22 -5.64 -12.02
C ASP A 28 -8.07 -5.56 -10.73
N ASN A 29 -7.73 -6.35 -9.71
CA ASN A 29 -8.44 -6.43 -8.43
C ASN A 29 -7.72 -5.66 -7.29
N MET A 30 -6.68 -4.88 -7.60
CA MET A 30 -5.94 -4.06 -6.62
C MET A 30 -5.62 -2.66 -7.17
N PHE A 31 -5.66 -1.65 -6.30
CA PHE A 31 -5.30 -0.27 -6.65
C PHE A 31 -3.85 0.01 -6.27
N LEU A 32 -2.93 -0.15 -7.22
CA LEU A 32 -1.52 0.11 -6.98
C LEU A 32 -1.15 1.58 -7.23
N PHE A 33 -0.29 2.13 -6.37
CA PHE A 33 0.26 3.48 -6.54
C PHE A 33 1.73 3.54 -6.11
N GLY A 34 2.35 4.71 -6.33
CA GLY A 34 3.68 5.03 -5.83
C GLY A 34 4.83 4.42 -6.65
N ALA A 35 6.05 4.77 -6.23
CA ALA A 35 7.28 4.32 -6.84
C ALA A 35 7.55 2.83 -6.57
N LYS A 36 8.14 2.14 -7.56
CA LYS A 36 8.60 0.76 -7.39
C LYS A 36 9.85 0.72 -6.53
N ALA A 37 10.09 -0.39 -5.83
CA ALA A 37 11.22 -0.55 -4.92
C ALA A 37 12.60 -0.19 -5.54
N HIS A 38 12.81 -0.50 -6.82
CA HIS A 38 14.06 -0.18 -7.53
C HIS A 38 14.23 1.31 -7.89
N GLU A 39 13.14 2.08 -7.93
CA GLU A 39 13.13 3.51 -8.26
C GLU A 39 13.41 4.38 -7.02
N VAL A 40 13.11 3.86 -5.81
CA VAL A 40 13.23 4.57 -4.53
C VAL A 40 14.62 5.16 -4.32
N VAL A 41 15.68 4.39 -4.60
CA VAL A 41 17.07 4.85 -4.40
C VAL A 41 17.40 6.03 -5.31
N ALA A 42 16.93 6.00 -6.56
CA ALA A 42 17.15 7.08 -7.52
C ALA A 42 16.36 8.34 -7.14
N LEU A 43 15.12 8.18 -6.67
CA LEU A 43 14.29 9.29 -6.21
C LEU A 43 14.87 9.97 -4.97
N ARG A 44 15.33 9.20 -3.98
CA ARG A 44 16.01 9.74 -2.78
C ARG A 44 17.28 10.51 -3.13
N LYS A 45 18.04 10.05 -4.14
CA LYS A 45 19.26 10.76 -4.60
C LYS A 45 18.96 12.13 -5.20
N LYS A 46 17.78 12.34 -5.78
CA LYS A 46 17.37 13.68 -6.27
C LYS A 46 17.16 14.66 -5.12
N GLY A 47 16.71 14.16 -3.97
CA GLY A 47 16.50 14.93 -2.75
C GLY A 47 15.73 16.24 -3.01
N PRO A 48 16.21 17.41 -2.56
CA PRO A 48 15.52 18.70 -2.76
C PRO A 48 15.28 19.09 -4.23
N THR A 49 15.97 18.47 -5.19
CA THR A 49 15.75 18.74 -6.63
C THR A 49 14.57 17.95 -7.22
N LEU A 50 13.99 17.02 -6.44
CA LEU A 50 12.80 16.29 -6.83
C LEU A 50 11.63 17.27 -6.93
N LYS A 51 11.12 17.46 -8.14
CA LYS A 51 9.93 18.28 -8.37
C LYS A 51 8.72 17.58 -7.79
N VAL A 52 8.10 18.21 -6.80
CA VAL A 52 6.82 17.76 -6.24
C VAL A 52 5.64 18.43 -6.98
N PRO A 53 4.48 17.77 -7.02
CA PRO A 53 3.25 18.33 -7.59
C PRO A 53 2.80 19.60 -6.87
N LEU A 54 2.20 20.55 -7.60
CA LEU A 54 1.68 21.79 -7.00
C LEU A 54 0.61 21.51 -5.93
N GLN A 55 -0.22 20.49 -6.14
CA GLN A 55 -1.26 20.06 -5.20
C GLN A 55 -0.65 19.66 -3.85
N PHE A 56 0.48 18.96 -3.86
CA PHE A 56 1.21 18.57 -2.66
C PHE A 56 1.68 19.81 -1.89
N SER A 57 2.37 20.73 -2.56
CA SER A 57 2.84 21.97 -1.94
C SER A 57 1.69 22.83 -1.38
N ARG A 58 0.54 22.86 -2.05
CA ARG A 58 -0.66 23.56 -1.56
C ARG A 58 -1.18 22.95 -0.26
N VAL A 59 -1.24 21.63 -0.15
CA VAL A 59 -1.68 20.94 1.07
C VAL A 59 -0.70 21.19 2.22
N VAL A 60 0.61 21.04 1.98
CA VAL A 60 1.64 21.28 3.01
C VAL A 60 1.57 22.72 3.51
N ARG A 61 1.43 23.69 2.60
CA ARG A 61 1.26 25.10 2.95
C ARG A 61 -0.01 25.36 3.76
N MET A 62 -1.14 24.79 3.35
CA MET A 62 -2.41 24.94 4.07
C MET A 62 -2.32 24.43 5.52
N ILE A 63 -1.59 23.33 5.75
CA ILE A 63 -1.32 22.80 7.09
C ILE A 63 -0.41 23.76 7.87
N ARG A 64 0.66 24.25 7.22
CA ARG A 64 1.63 25.19 7.81
C ARG A 64 0.98 26.51 8.21
N ASP A 65 0.06 27.02 7.40
CA ASP A 65 -0.65 28.29 7.60
C ASP A 65 -1.79 28.17 8.65
N GLY A 66 -1.81 27.09 9.46
CA GLY A 66 -2.72 26.96 10.60
C GLY A 66 -4.18 26.64 10.24
N HIS A 67 -4.46 26.14 9.04
CA HIS A 67 -5.85 25.88 8.64
C HIS A 67 -6.56 24.83 9.54
N PHE A 68 -5.79 23.93 10.17
CA PHE A 68 -6.31 22.85 11.03
C PHE A 68 -5.99 23.05 12.52
N GLY A 69 -5.61 24.26 12.93
CA GLY A 69 -5.27 24.55 14.33
C GLY A 69 -4.16 25.59 14.44
N PHE A 70 -3.34 25.49 15.49
CA PHE A 70 -2.24 26.44 15.70
C PHE A 70 -1.11 26.19 14.69
N GLU A 71 -0.58 27.25 14.06
CA GLU A 71 0.50 27.19 13.06
C GLU A 71 1.72 26.40 13.55
N ASP A 72 2.11 26.61 14.81
CA ASP A 72 3.29 25.96 15.40
C ASP A 72 3.10 24.45 15.63
N TYR A 73 1.85 23.95 15.68
CA TYR A 73 1.56 22.56 16.01
C TYR A 73 2.11 21.59 14.97
N PHE A 74 1.98 21.94 13.67
CA PHE A 74 2.44 21.08 12.57
C PHE A 74 3.80 21.46 12.01
N LYS A 75 4.47 22.49 12.56
CA LYS A 75 5.76 22.99 12.08
C LYS A 75 6.80 21.88 11.90
N SER A 76 6.97 21.01 12.89
CA SER A 76 7.94 19.91 12.82
C SER A 76 7.63 18.90 11.70
N LEU A 77 6.35 18.65 11.41
CA LEU A 77 5.93 17.76 10.33
C LEU A 77 6.24 18.40 8.97
N CYS A 78 5.81 19.65 8.76
CA CYS A 78 6.03 20.38 7.52
C CYS A 78 7.54 20.57 7.23
N ASP A 79 8.33 20.89 8.26
CA ASP A 79 9.79 21.09 8.12
C ASP A 79 10.52 19.79 7.74
N LYS A 80 10.05 18.62 8.22
CA LYS A 80 10.63 17.32 7.80
C LYS A 80 10.32 17.01 6.33
N ILE A 81 9.12 17.33 5.88
CA ILE A 81 8.67 17.10 4.51
C ILE A 81 9.44 18.02 3.54
N GLU A 82 9.53 19.32 3.85
CA GLU A 82 10.14 20.32 2.96
C GLU A 82 11.67 20.41 3.11
N GLY A 83 12.21 20.19 4.31
CA GLY A 83 13.62 20.42 4.64
C GLY A 83 14.54 19.20 4.45
N THR A 84 14.09 17.99 4.82
CA THR A 84 14.93 16.77 4.82
C THR A 84 14.71 15.84 3.63
N SER A 85 14.52 16.42 2.45
CA SER A 85 14.45 15.71 1.15
C SER A 85 13.30 14.71 1.02
N ASP A 86 12.29 14.76 1.91
CA ASP A 86 11.16 13.83 1.93
C ASP A 86 11.60 12.37 1.74
N TYR A 87 12.31 11.84 2.75
CA TYR A 87 12.93 10.51 2.68
C TYR A 87 11.95 9.37 2.33
N PHE A 88 10.67 9.52 2.71
CA PHE A 88 9.60 8.57 2.46
C PHE A 88 8.83 8.83 1.17
N LEU A 89 9.26 9.80 0.36
CA LEU A 89 8.76 10.07 -0.99
C LEU A 89 7.26 10.43 -1.02
N LEU A 90 6.72 11.03 0.04
CA LEU A 90 5.32 11.47 0.13
C LEU A 90 4.91 12.35 -1.06
N GLY A 91 5.73 13.34 -1.40
CA GLY A 91 5.49 14.26 -2.51
C GLY A 91 5.71 13.59 -3.88
N ALA A 92 6.59 12.60 -3.96
CA ALA A 92 6.81 11.84 -5.19
C ALA A 92 5.60 10.96 -5.53
N ASP A 93 5.05 10.29 -4.52
CA ASP A 93 3.93 9.35 -4.66
C ASP A 93 2.57 10.05 -4.56
N PHE A 94 2.52 11.34 -4.24
CA PHE A 94 1.27 12.05 -3.98
C PHE A 94 0.28 12.01 -5.15
N MET A 95 0.74 12.27 -6.37
CA MET A 95 -0.18 12.26 -7.53
C MET A 95 -0.65 10.87 -7.89
N SER A 96 0.23 9.87 -7.88
CA SER A 96 -0.17 8.49 -8.19
C SER A 96 -1.12 7.95 -7.12
N TYR A 97 -0.94 8.34 -5.86
CA TYR A 97 -1.90 8.04 -4.79
C TYR A 97 -3.28 8.64 -5.06
N LEU A 98 -3.36 9.92 -5.45
CA LEU A 98 -4.63 10.56 -5.78
C LEU A 98 -5.31 9.93 -7.01
N GLU A 99 -4.53 9.53 -8.01
CA GLU A 99 -5.03 8.82 -9.19
C GLU A 99 -5.59 7.44 -8.82
N ALA A 100 -4.91 6.70 -7.94
CA ALA A 100 -5.38 5.41 -7.45
C ALA A 100 -6.65 5.54 -6.59
N GLN A 101 -6.75 6.57 -5.74
CA GLN A 101 -7.97 6.90 -5.00
C GLN A 101 -9.13 7.22 -5.95
N ALA A 102 -8.89 8.05 -6.97
CA ALA A 102 -9.92 8.37 -7.96
C ALA A 102 -10.35 7.15 -8.79
N ALA A 103 -9.44 6.19 -9.03
CA ALA A 103 -9.78 4.92 -9.64
C ALA A 103 -10.63 4.04 -8.72
N ALA A 104 -10.33 4.04 -7.42
CA ALA A 104 -11.14 3.36 -6.41
C ALA A 104 -12.55 3.96 -6.31
N ASP A 105 -12.68 5.29 -6.30
CA ASP A 105 -13.97 5.98 -6.31
C ASP A 105 -14.83 5.57 -7.51
N LYS A 106 -14.23 5.53 -8.71
CA LYS A 106 -14.92 5.11 -9.93
C LYS A 106 -15.37 3.65 -9.88
N ALA A 107 -14.52 2.77 -9.35
CA ALA A 107 -14.85 1.36 -9.19
C ALA A 107 -15.94 1.16 -8.13
N PHE A 108 -15.97 1.97 -7.08
CA PHE A 108 -16.95 1.87 -5.99
C PHE A 108 -18.37 2.21 -6.44
N ILE A 109 -18.51 3.15 -7.38
CA ILE A 109 -19.82 3.51 -7.96
C ILE A 109 -20.39 2.37 -8.81
N ASP A 110 -19.53 1.55 -9.42
CA ASP A 110 -19.90 0.35 -10.16
C ASP A 110 -19.99 -0.85 -9.19
N GLU A 111 -21.16 -1.00 -8.56
CA GLU A 111 -21.39 -2.04 -7.54
C GLU A 111 -21.08 -3.45 -8.06
N GLU A 112 -21.46 -3.77 -9.29
CA GLU A 112 -21.20 -5.10 -9.88
C GLU A 112 -19.70 -5.35 -9.99
N ARG A 113 -18.95 -4.38 -10.52
CA ARG A 113 -17.50 -4.46 -10.60
C ARG A 113 -16.87 -4.56 -9.22
N TRP A 114 -17.27 -3.72 -8.27
CA TRP A 114 -16.71 -3.70 -6.92
C TRP A 114 -16.93 -5.03 -6.19
N THR A 115 -18.16 -5.57 -6.24
CA THR A 115 -18.49 -6.87 -5.65
C THR A 115 -17.72 -7.99 -6.32
N LYS A 116 -17.57 -7.98 -7.65
CA LYS A 116 -16.75 -8.97 -8.36
C LYS A 116 -15.30 -8.94 -7.89
N MET A 117 -14.69 -7.76 -7.80
CA MET A 117 -13.32 -7.60 -7.29
C MET A 117 -13.20 -8.13 -5.85
N SER A 118 -14.20 -7.86 -5.01
CA SER A 118 -14.24 -8.30 -3.60
C SER A 118 -14.26 -9.82 -3.48
N ILE A 119 -15.13 -10.49 -4.24
CA ILE A 119 -15.25 -11.94 -4.27
C ILE A 119 -13.94 -12.58 -4.77
N LEU A 120 -13.36 -12.05 -5.86
CA LEU A 120 -12.10 -12.56 -6.41
C LEU A 120 -10.93 -12.37 -5.43
N SER A 121 -10.91 -11.25 -4.70
CA SER A 121 -9.93 -11.00 -3.65
C SER A 121 -10.00 -12.06 -2.55
N ALA A 122 -11.21 -12.37 -2.06
CA ALA A 122 -11.40 -13.42 -1.06
C ALA A 122 -11.03 -14.81 -1.61
N ALA A 123 -11.44 -15.12 -2.85
CA ALA A 123 -11.18 -16.40 -3.49
C ALA A 123 -9.68 -16.66 -3.72
N GLY A 124 -8.90 -15.65 -4.10
CA GLY A 124 -7.45 -15.76 -4.30
C GLY A 124 -6.63 -15.68 -3.00
N SER A 125 -7.28 -15.62 -1.83
CA SER A 125 -6.55 -15.42 -0.57
C SER A 125 -5.90 -16.69 0.02
N GLY A 126 -6.18 -17.87 -0.56
CA GLY A 126 -5.78 -19.18 -0.03
C GLY A 126 -4.27 -19.35 0.18
N ARG A 127 -3.43 -18.79 -0.71
CA ARG A 127 -1.96 -18.81 -0.58
C ARG A 127 -1.46 -18.16 0.72
N PHE A 128 -2.24 -17.27 1.31
CA PHE A 128 -1.91 -16.54 2.53
C PHE A 128 -2.39 -17.23 3.81
N SER A 129 -2.90 -18.47 3.71
CA SER A 129 -3.21 -19.28 4.89
C SER A 129 -1.94 -19.60 5.68
N SER A 130 -2.00 -19.45 7.00
CA SER A 130 -0.92 -19.87 7.90
C SER A 130 -0.69 -21.37 7.85
N ASP A 131 -1.69 -22.17 7.49
CA ASP A 131 -1.56 -23.63 7.40
C ASP A 131 -0.48 -24.02 6.39
N ARG A 132 -0.45 -23.35 5.22
CA ARG A 132 0.62 -23.52 4.22
C ARG A 132 1.98 -23.14 4.80
N THR A 133 2.07 -21.99 5.46
CA THR A 133 3.33 -21.52 6.05
C THR A 133 3.84 -22.51 7.12
N ILE A 134 2.97 -23.00 8.00
CA ILE A 134 3.35 -24.00 9.02
C ILE A 134 3.79 -25.30 8.37
N GLN A 135 3.11 -25.74 7.30
CA GLN A 135 3.50 -26.93 6.55
C GLN A 135 4.89 -26.77 5.91
N GLU A 136 5.16 -25.63 5.27
CA GLU A 136 6.48 -25.35 4.66
C GLU A 136 7.61 -25.32 5.69
N TYR A 137 7.37 -24.78 6.88
CA TYR A 137 8.34 -24.82 7.98
C TYR A 137 8.55 -26.23 8.53
N ALA A 138 7.46 -26.99 8.72
CA ALA A 138 7.52 -28.37 9.19
C ALA A 138 8.35 -29.26 8.27
N GLU A 139 8.17 -29.13 6.95
CA GLU A 139 8.84 -29.94 5.93
C GLU A 139 10.28 -29.46 5.66
N ASN A 140 10.51 -28.15 5.51
CA ASN A 140 11.79 -27.64 4.98
C ASN A 140 12.77 -27.15 6.06
N THR A 141 12.31 -26.97 7.31
CA THR A 141 13.15 -26.42 8.38
C THR A 141 13.17 -27.28 9.63
N TRP A 142 12.01 -27.68 10.14
CA TRP A 142 11.92 -28.40 11.41
C TRP A 142 12.05 -29.91 11.29
N ASP A 143 11.78 -30.47 10.11
CA ASP A 143 11.76 -31.90 9.83
C ASP A 143 10.84 -32.66 10.82
N ILE A 144 9.60 -32.18 10.94
CA ILE A 144 8.58 -32.77 11.82
C ILE A 144 7.39 -33.28 11.01
N GLN A 145 6.72 -34.31 11.55
CA GLN A 145 5.53 -34.92 10.94
C GLN A 145 4.30 -34.74 11.85
N PRO A 146 3.09 -34.66 11.27
CA PRO A 146 1.86 -34.58 12.05
C PRO A 146 1.69 -35.80 12.98
N CYS A 147 1.51 -35.55 14.28
CA CYS A 147 1.22 -36.58 15.28
C CYS A 147 -0.29 -36.62 15.55
N ARG A 148 -1.01 -37.52 14.87
CA ARG A 148 -2.46 -37.68 15.07
C ARG A 148 -2.73 -38.48 16.34
N CYS A 149 -3.68 -38.03 17.17
CA CYS A 149 -4.17 -38.82 18.29
C CYS A 149 -4.92 -40.07 17.77
N PRO A 150 -4.84 -41.22 18.47
CA PRO A 150 -5.42 -42.49 18.03
C PRO A 150 -6.94 -42.59 18.26
N PHE A 151 -7.71 -41.56 17.90
CA PHE A 151 -9.18 -41.60 17.91
C PHE A 151 -9.75 -41.75 16.51
#